data_AF-A0AAV2VVE9-F1
#
_entry.id   AF-A0AAV2VVE9-F1
#
_cell.length_a   1.000
_cell.length_b   1.000
_cell.length_c   1.000
_cell.angle_alpha   90.00
_cell.angle_beta   90.00
_cell.angle_gamma   90.00
#
_symmetry.space_group_name_H-M   'P 1'
#
loop_
_entity.id
_entity.type
_entity.pdbx_description
1 polymer ?
#
loop_
_entity_poly.entity_id
_entity_poly.type
_entity_poly.pdbx_seq_one_letter_code
_entity_poly.pdbx_strand_id
1 'polypeptide(L)'
;MPLWLTIIIGIVQLCVGGMAAFGFVFWMSAERAPSLNKRHNDTVFRMLFSFCFALFASLAAQVFFYLQQDLAAYVSAIALPWLIFVGMVIYFKKHAIDSKSRQSR
;
A
#
# COMPACT_ATOMS: atom_id res chain seq x y z
N MET A 1 20.24 -14.54 8.37
CA MET A 1 20.56 -13.12 8.06
C MET A 1 20.97 -12.42 9.35
N PRO A 2 21.89 -11.44 9.35
CA PRO A 2 22.20 -10.69 10.55
C PRO A 2 21.01 -9.82 10.99
N LEU A 3 20.78 -9.75 12.30
CA LEU A 3 19.64 -9.07 12.92
C LEU A 3 19.56 -7.58 12.52
N TRP A 4 20.72 -6.91 12.44
CA TRP A 4 20.83 -5.53 11.99
C TRP A 4 20.26 -5.28 10.59
N LEU A 5 20.43 -6.20 9.65
CA LEU A 5 19.83 -6.07 8.31
C LEU A 5 18.31 -6.15 8.36
N THR A 6 17.75 -6.99 9.23
CA THR A 6 16.29 -7.13 9.39
C THR A 6 15.68 -5.83 9.95
N ILE A 7 16.35 -5.21 10.92
CA ILE A 7 15.95 -3.90 11.47
C ILE A 7 15.98 -2.83 10.37
N ILE A 8 17.07 -2.74 9.59
CA ILE A 8 17.20 -1.75 8.52
C ILE A 8 16.09 -1.95 7.47
N ILE A 9 15.84 -3.19 7.06
CA ILE A 9 14.80 -3.51 6.09
C ILE A 9 13.41 -3.10 6.61
N GLY A 10 13.11 -3.38 7.88
CA GLY A 10 11.85 -2.97 8.51
C GLY A 10 11.67 -1.44 8.55
N ILE A 11 12.72 -0.69 8.91
CA ILE A 11 12.70 0.78 8.89
C ILE A 11 12.47 1.30 7.47
N VAL A 12 13.22 0.79 6.50
CA VAL A 12 13.07 1.20 5.09
C VAL A 12 11.65 0.90 4.59
N GLN A 13 11.09 -0.26 4.94
CA GLN A 13 9.74 -0.63 4.53
C GLN A 13 8.67 0.29 5.12
N LEU A 14 8.81 0.71 6.38
CA LEU A 14 7.92 1.71 6.97
C LEU A 14 8.07 3.09 6.33
N CYS A 15 9.30 3.54 6.10
CA CYS A 15 9.56 4.85 5.50
C CYS A 15 9.03 4.90 4.05
N VAL A 16 9.40 3.93 3.21
CA VAL A 16 8.97 3.88 1.81
C VAL A 16 7.47 3.59 1.72
N GLY A 17 6.94 2.68 2.55
CA GLY A 17 5.51 2.40 2.61
C GLY A 17 4.70 3.63 3.05
N GLY A 18 5.19 4.37 4.05
CA GLY A 18 4.59 5.63 4.49
C GLY A 18 4.62 6.69 3.39
N MET A 19 5.78 6.90 2.74
CA MET A 19 5.90 7.82 1.60
C MET A 19 4.95 7.44 0.46
N ALA A 20 4.79 6.14 0.16
CA ALA A 20 3.88 5.65 -0.86
C ALA A 20 2.42 5.93 -0.50
N ALA A 21 2.02 5.71 0.77
CA ALA A 21 0.67 6.01 1.24
C ALA A 21 0.37 7.53 1.16
N PHE A 22 1.27 8.38 1.64
CA PHE A 22 1.13 9.83 1.55
C PHE A 22 1.10 10.31 0.10
N GLY A 23 2.06 9.85 -0.73
CA GLY A 23 2.14 10.19 -2.14
C GLY A 23 0.87 9.79 -2.90
N PHE A 24 0.28 8.65 -2.57
CA PHE A 24 -0.99 8.22 -3.14
C PHE A 24 -2.15 9.14 -2.73
N VAL A 25 -2.24 9.57 -1.47
CA VAL A 25 -3.27 10.54 -1.04
C VAL A 25 -3.13 11.88 -1.76
N PHE A 26 -1.89 12.36 -1.96
CA PHE A 26 -1.64 13.57 -2.75
C PHE A 26 -2.03 13.38 -4.21
N TRP A 27 -1.69 12.24 -4.82
CA TRP A 27 -2.08 11.93 -6.19
C TRP A 27 -3.60 11.90 -6.35
N MET A 28 -4.30 11.23 -5.42
CA MET A 28 -5.76 11.24 -5.39
C MET A 28 -6.33 12.65 -5.30
N SER A 29 -5.71 13.55 -4.54
CA SER A 29 -6.16 14.93 -4.39
C SER A 29 -5.89 15.75 -5.66
N ALA A 30 -4.72 15.56 -6.29
CA ALA A 30 -4.32 16.25 -7.51
C ALA A 30 -5.19 15.86 -8.71
N GLU A 31 -5.62 14.61 -8.81
CA GLU A 31 -6.52 14.16 -9.88
C GLU A 31 -8.00 14.58 -9.67
N ARG A 32 -8.36 15.16 -8.53
CA ARG A 32 -9.77 15.30 -8.08
C ARG A 32 -10.22 16.72 -7.73
N ALA A 33 -9.97 17.70 -8.59
CA ALA A 33 -10.88 18.83 -8.71
C ALA A 33 -11.88 18.53 -9.84
N PRO A 34 -13.19 18.25 -9.65
CA PRO A 34 -14.01 17.90 -8.48
C PRO A 34 -15.12 16.87 -8.86
N SER A 35 -14.96 15.52 -8.79
CA SER A 35 -16.09 14.64 -9.22
C SER A 35 -16.11 13.19 -8.73
N LEU A 36 -15.58 12.86 -7.54
CA LEU A 36 -15.76 11.51 -7.01
C LEU A 36 -16.94 11.31 -6.05
N ASN A 37 -17.78 10.35 -6.44
CA ASN A 37 -18.89 9.82 -5.67
C ASN A 37 -18.39 9.33 -4.30
N LYS A 38 -19.07 9.73 -3.21
CA LYS A 38 -18.65 9.55 -1.81
C LYS A 38 -18.25 8.10 -1.47
N ARG A 39 -18.91 7.12 -2.11
CA ARG A 39 -18.63 5.68 -1.98
C ARG A 39 -17.24 5.28 -2.44
N HIS A 40 -16.78 5.75 -3.60
CA HIS A 40 -15.45 5.39 -4.12
C HIS A 40 -14.33 5.99 -3.28
N ASN A 41 -14.56 7.18 -2.70
CA ASN A 41 -13.58 7.78 -1.81
C ASN A 41 -13.42 6.96 -0.51
N ASP A 42 -14.54 6.54 0.10
CA ASP A 42 -14.52 5.69 1.30
C ASP A 42 -13.84 4.33 1.02
N THR A 43 -14.14 3.68 -0.12
CA THR A 43 -13.47 2.42 -0.50
C THR A 43 -11.96 2.57 -0.63
N VAL A 44 -11.47 3.62 -1.29
CA VAL A 44 -10.04 3.82 -1.46
C VAL A 44 -9.36 4.16 -0.14
N PHE A 45 -10.03 4.91 0.75
CA PHE A 45 -9.51 5.20 2.08
C PHE A 45 -9.41 3.93 2.94
N ARG A 46 -10.40 3.03 2.86
CA ARG A 46 -10.34 1.71 3.52
C ARG A 46 -9.21 0.84 2.97
N MET A 47 -8.96 0.87 1.67
CA MET A 47 -7.82 0.16 1.06
C MET A 47 -6.49 0.74 1.55
N LEU A 48 -6.39 2.06 1.69
CA LEU A 48 -5.20 2.72 2.25
C LEU A 48 -4.96 2.30 3.71
N PHE A 49 -6.01 2.25 4.52
CA PHE A 49 -5.92 1.78 5.90
C PHE A 49 -5.49 0.31 5.99
N SER A 50 -6.03 -0.52 5.11
CA SER A 50 -5.62 -1.93 4.97
C SER A 50 -4.14 -2.07 4.58
N PHE A 51 -3.65 -1.22 3.67
CA PHE A 51 -2.22 -1.18 3.32
C PHE A 51 -1.34 -0.80 4.52
N CYS A 52 -1.72 0.23 5.28
CA CYS A 52 -1.00 0.61 6.50
C CYS A 52 -0.99 -0.53 7.52
N PHE A 53 -2.13 -1.18 7.74
CA PHE A 53 -2.21 -2.35 8.63
C PHE A 53 -1.32 -3.51 8.12
N ALA A 54 -1.32 -3.76 6.81
CA ALA A 54 -0.48 -4.78 6.18
C ALA A 54 1.02 -4.48 6.36
N LEU A 55 1.45 -3.21 6.32
CA LEU A 55 2.84 -2.84 6.61
C LEU A 55 3.25 -3.21 8.04
N PHE A 56 2.39 -2.94 9.04
CA PHE A 56 2.66 -3.34 10.42
C PHE A 56 2.61 -4.87 10.62
N ALA A 57 1.64 -5.54 10.01
CA ALA A 57 1.54 -7.00 10.03
C ALA A 57 2.76 -7.66 9.36
N SER A 58 3.28 -7.05 8.28
CA SER A 58 4.48 -7.49 7.59
C SER A 58 5.72 -7.42 8.48
N LEU A 59 5.87 -6.37 9.30
CA LEU A 59 6.96 -6.29 10.28
C LEU A 59 6.88 -7.40 11.32
N ALA A 60 5.68 -7.67 11.85
CA ALA A 60 5.48 -8.76 12.81
C ALA A 60 5.80 -10.12 12.18
N ALA A 61 5.38 -10.35 10.94
CA ALA A 61 5.66 -11.56 10.18
C ALA A 61 7.16 -11.70 9.85
N GLN A 62 7.86 -10.61 9.51
CA GLN A 62 9.30 -10.61 9.30
C GLN A 62 10.06 -11.06 10.54
N VAL A 63 9.69 -10.55 11.72
CA VAL A 63 10.31 -10.97 13.00
C VAL A 63 10.05 -12.46 13.26
N PHE A 64 8.82 -12.92 13.01
CA PHE A 64 8.45 -14.33 13.21
C PHE A 64 9.22 -15.28 12.27
N PHE A 65 9.25 -15.01 10.97
CA PHE A 65 9.95 -15.85 9.99
C PHE A 65 11.47 -15.74 10.09
N TYR A 66 11.99 -14.61 10.56
CA TYR A 66 13.40 -14.48 10.93
C TYR A 66 13.80 -15.48 12.01
N LEU A 67 12.97 -15.66 13.05
CA LEU A 67 13.21 -16.64 14.12
C LEU A 67 13.15 -18.08 13.62
N GLN A 68 12.28 -18.37 12.65
CA GLN A 68 12.18 -19.69 12.02
C GLN A 68 13.27 -19.95 10.97
N GLN A 69 14.11 -18.97 10.67
CA GLN A 69 15.13 -19.02 9.61
C GLN A 69 14.56 -19.37 8.22
N ASP A 70 13.27 -19.13 7.99
CA ASP A 70 12.63 -19.35 6.69
C ASP A 70 12.77 -18.09 5.82
N LEU A 71 13.70 -18.16 4.87
CA LEU A 71 13.98 -17.06 3.96
C LEU A 71 12.83 -16.80 2.98
N ALA A 72 12.14 -17.85 2.51
CA ALA A 72 11.08 -17.70 1.52
C ALA A 72 9.87 -17.00 2.13
N ALA A 73 9.49 -17.40 3.36
CA ALA A 73 8.42 -16.77 4.11
C ALA A 73 8.78 -15.34 4.56
N TYR A 74 10.04 -15.09 4.91
CA TYR A 74 10.53 -13.75 5.22
C TYR A 74 10.38 -12.80 4.03
N VAL A 75 10.81 -13.20 2.83
CA VAL A 75 10.71 -12.39 1.62
C VAL A 75 9.25 -12.17 1.21
N SER A 76 8.40 -13.19 1.32
CA SER A 76 6.98 -13.05 0.99
C SER A 76 6.23 -12.11 1.94
N ALA A 77 6.61 -12.09 3.23
CA ALA A 77 6.10 -11.13 4.19
C ALA A 77 6.39 -9.68 3.76
N ILE A 78 7.55 -9.42 3.15
CA ILE A 78 7.91 -8.08 2.62
C ILE A 78 7.05 -7.72 1.42
N ALA A 79 6.82 -8.67 0.51
CA ALA A 79 6.16 -8.43 -0.77
C ALA A 79 4.64 -8.20 -0.65
N LEU A 80 3.98 -8.85 0.33
CA LEU A 80 2.53 -8.83 0.50
C LEU A 80 1.90 -7.42 0.61
N PRO A 81 2.42 -6.49 1.43
CA PRO A 81 1.91 -5.12 1.48
C PRO A 81 1.98 -4.41 0.13
N TRP A 82 3.04 -4.64 -0.65
CA TRP A 82 3.21 -4.00 -1.95
C TRP A 82 2.20 -4.53 -2.98
N LEU A 83 1.85 -5.82 -2.91
CA LEU A 83 0.77 -6.37 -3.75
C LEU A 83 -0.57 -5.70 -3.46
N ILE A 84 -0.88 -5.45 -2.20
CA ILE A 84 -2.08 -4.69 -1.79
C ILE A 84 -2.02 -3.26 -2.35
N PHE A 85 -0.86 -2.61 -2.25
CA PHE A 85 -0.66 -1.26 -2.78
C PHE A 85 -0.85 -1.19 -4.29
N VAL A 86 -0.25 -2.12 -5.05
CA VAL A 86 -0.42 -2.19 -6.51
C VAL A 86 -1.88 -2.43 -6.88
N GLY A 87 -2.58 -3.32 -6.17
CA GLY A 87 -4.01 -3.56 -6.38
C GLY A 87 -4.85 -2.29 -6.16
N MET A 88 -4.54 -1.53 -5.11
CA MET A 88 -5.19 -0.25 -4.81
C MET A 88 -4.93 0.79 -5.91
N VAL A 89 -3.69 0.91 -6.40
CA VAL A 89 -3.33 1.83 -7.49
C VAL A 89 -4.08 1.49 -8.77
N ILE A 90 -4.14 0.20 -9.13
CA ILE A 90 -4.86 -0.27 -10.32
C ILE A 90 -6.36 0.04 -10.19
N TYR A 91 -6.95 -0.26 -9.03
CA TYR A 91 -8.35 0.03 -8.74
C TYR A 91 -8.66 1.53 -8.90
N PHE A 92 -7.83 2.37 -8.28
CA PHE A 92 -8.00 3.81 -8.35
C PHE A 92 -7.87 4.34 -9.79
N LYS A 93 -6.83 3.94 -10.52
CA LYS A 93 -6.61 4.36 -11.91
C LYS A 93 -7.77 3.95 -12.82
N LYS A 94 -8.27 2.72 -12.69
CA LYS A 94 -9.42 2.24 -13.47
C LYS A 94 -10.67 3.09 -13.24
N HIS A 95 -10.97 3.41 -11.97
CA HIS A 95 -12.14 4.21 -11.63
C HIS A 95 -11.98 5.71 -11.93
N ALA A 96 -10.76 6.25 -11.90
CA ALA A 96 -10.48 7.63 -12.32
C ALA A 96 -10.64 7.83 -13.84
N ILE A 97 -10.28 6.81 -14.64
CA ILE A 97 -10.49 6.84 -16.10
C ILE A 97 -12.00 6.75 -16.43
N ASP A 98 -12.74 5.87 -15.76
CA ASP A 98 -14.20 5.73 -15.95
C ASP A 98 -14.99 6.99 -15.57
N SER A 99 -14.54 7.76 -14.58
CA SER A 99 -15.19 9.04 -14.24
C SER A 99 -14.94 10.11 -15.31
N LYS A 100 -13.76 10.14 -15.93
CA LYS A 100 -13.45 11.10 -17.02
C LYS A 100 -14.25 10.81 -18.28
N SER A 101 -14.45 9.54 -18.64
CA SER A 101 -15.22 9.16 -19.85
C SER A 101 -16.71 9.48 -19.75
N ARG A 102 -17.28 9.49 -18.53
CA ARG A 102 -18.67 9.90 -18.29
C ARG A 102 -18.88 11.39 -18.26
N GLN A 103 -17.85 12.17 -17.91
CA GLN A 103 -17.94 13.64 -17.83
C GLN A 103 -17.78 14.31 -19.22
N SER A 104 -17.36 13.55 -20.25
CA SER A 104 -17.20 14.02 -21.63
C SER A 104 -18.35 13.64 -22.57
N ARG A 105 -19.45 13.09 -22.06
CA ARG A 105 -20.72 12.86 -22.78
C ARG A 105 -21.80 13.74 -22.18
#